data_AF-A0A2T4VS35-F1
#
_entry.id   AF-A0A2T4VS35-F1
#
_cell.length_a   1.000
_cell.length_b   1.000
_cell.length_c   1.000
_cell.angle_alpha   90.00
_cell.angle_beta   90.00
_cell.angle_gamma   90.00
#
_symmetry.space_group_name_H-M   'P 1'
#
loop_
_entity.id
_entity.type
_entity.pdbx_description
1 polymer ?
#
loop_
_entity_poly.entity_id
_entity_poly.type
_entity_poly.pdbx_seq_one_letter_code
_entity_poly.pdbx_strand_id
1 'polypeptide(L)'
;MNTTPSLGRLLAALALLGLTWTGEARAEPDDSGSEIRWGNGGKKDAFLYNALSTNHQANPVMVSVPLKDEYYASTTPAVELRYQLEDPNAREFMKYLVSCALEKGQTLSYKDRLGEAHTWEGAIGLCPEWAKDKASESCQKWVSACILARVNAYGYRVQLMMRGEHPSAPGLTPRPTVMTDPVLRYTRTRVESLLRCNAAAPGASRDCGYELSQREPQNPLAAGSVGSCKPGMDVELGVSDWSGSNMVFRVCEGLSACDSASSLAESEDPWGPAPTARFSCPRTGTFNVMMAPYDPRAGWGELKLKSLTSAAEYPAPEPEVFKTREGAFFGTLFGPNAVSPKLNIYVDEGGNVHRSVNYVQGSVYPKMYACNDPMWTNAEAYTTNRLCALMGQNCMAQPLGDCANFAKCSMAKDNDHYASCVGGDGNTYPEVITTFLHRPCDVVHDPQACGHKYYPAPPANK
;
A
#
# COMPACT_ATOMS: atom_id res chain seq x y z
N MET A 1 71.03 -37.14 -15.63
CA MET A 1 70.48 -37.89 -16.78
C MET A 1 69.01 -38.17 -16.48
N ASN A 2 68.12 -37.63 -17.33
CA ASN A 2 66.80 -38.12 -17.77
C ASN A 2 66.26 -39.38 -17.04
N THR A 3 64.98 -39.52 -16.65
CA THR A 3 63.71 -38.95 -17.15
C THR A 3 62.56 -39.37 -16.19
N THR A 4 61.49 -38.58 -16.22
CA THR A 4 60.13 -38.68 -15.59
C THR A 4 59.50 -40.05 -15.29
N PRO A 5 58.58 -40.11 -14.29
CA PRO A 5 57.46 -41.05 -14.29
C PRO A 5 56.06 -40.36 -14.32
N SER A 6 55.15 -41.00 -15.04
CA SER A 6 53.68 -40.95 -14.88
C SER A 6 53.26 -42.42 -14.83
N LEU A 7 52.21 -42.92 -14.16
CA LEU A 7 50.89 -42.41 -13.82
C LEU A 7 50.30 -43.46 -12.84
N GLY A 8 49.33 -43.11 -11.99
CA GLY A 8 48.36 -44.11 -11.52
C GLY A 8 47.98 -44.11 -10.04
N ARG A 9 47.06 -43.20 -9.69
CA ARG A 9 45.91 -43.35 -8.76
C ARG A 9 46.09 -44.19 -7.47
N LEU A 10 45.94 -43.54 -6.32
CA LEU A 10 45.04 -44.04 -5.27
C LEU A 10 44.59 -42.92 -4.30
N LEU A 11 43.35 -43.05 -3.86
CA LEU A 11 42.58 -42.29 -2.87
C LEU A 11 43.35 -41.70 -1.67
N ALA A 12 43.02 -40.47 -1.30
CA ALA A 12 43.09 -40.01 0.09
C ALA A 12 42.04 -38.94 0.38
N ALA A 13 41.27 -39.19 1.44
CA ALA A 13 40.26 -38.30 1.99
C ALA A 13 40.89 -37.07 2.66
N LEU A 14 40.23 -35.92 2.53
CA LEU A 14 40.43 -34.78 3.41
C LEU A 14 39.08 -34.10 3.65
N ALA A 15 38.59 -34.27 4.87
CA ALA A 15 37.44 -33.57 5.41
C ALA A 15 37.79 -32.07 5.53
N LEU A 16 37.05 -31.23 4.82
CA LEU A 16 37.03 -29.79 5.01
C LEU A 16 35.69 -29.42 5.66
N LEU A 17 35.79 -28.79 6.82
CA LEU A 17 34.71 -28.21 7.60
C LEU A 17 33.92 -27.21 6.75
N GLY A 18 32.76 -27.65 6.25
CA GLY A 18 31.75 -26.77 5.68
C GLY A 18 30.96 -26.09 6.78
N LEU A 19 31.28 -24.82 7.05
CA LEU A 19 30.33 -23.89 7.66
C LEU A 19 29.33 -23.50 6.56
N THR A 20 28.28 -24.29 6.39
CA THR A 20 27.15 -23.95 5.54
C THR A 20 26.33 -22.86 6.25
N TRP A 21 26.53 -21.62 5.83
CA TRP A 21 25.56 -20.54 5.99
C TRP A 21 24.34 -20.89 5.14
N THR A 22 23.40 -21.67 5.67
CA THR A 22 22.03 -21.76 5.11
C THR A 22 21.20 -20.68 5.78
N GLY A 23 21.51 -19.43 5.47
CA GLY A 23 20.55 -18.35 5.59
C GLY A 23 19.84 -18.25 4.26
N GLU A 24 18.78 -19.03 4.05
CA GLU A 24 17.78 -18.70 3.04
C GLU A 24 17.30 -17.28 3.37
N ALA A 25 17.80 -16.29 2.62
CA ALA A 25 17.16 -14.99 2.56
C ALA A 25 15.75 -15.26 2.01
N ARG A 26 14.77 -15.30 2.92
CA ARG A 26 13.37 -15.43 2.58
C ARG A 26 13.04 -14.22 1.72
N ALA A 27 12.86 -14.45 0.42
CA ALA A 27 12.44 -13.42 -0.52
C ALA A 27 11.19 -12.73 0.06
N GLU A 28 11.22 -11.40 0.20
CA GLU A 28 9.99 -10.64 0.44
C GLU A 28 9.03 -10.99 -0.71
N PRO A 29 7.76 -11.30 -0.42
CA PRO A 29 6.81 -11.64 -1.48
C PRO A 29 6.71 -10.48 -2.46
N ASP A 30 6.90 -10.82 -3.72
CA ASP A 30 6.79 -9.94 -4.86
C ASP A 30 5.43 -9.22 -4.87
N ASP A 31 5.45 -7.90 -4.66
CA ASP A 31 4.29 -7.01 -4.73
C ASP A 31 4.05 -6.53 -6.19
N SER A 32 4.70 -7.15 -7.18
CA SER A 32 4.56 -6.80 -8.61
C SER A 32 3.22 -7.16 -9.24
N GLY A 33 2.36 -7.92 -8.55
CA GLY A 33 1.15 -8.50 -9.15
C GLY A 33 -0.15 -8.37 -8.35
N SER A 34 -0.17 -7.62 -7.24
CA SER A 34 -1.44 -7.38 -6.52
C SER A 34 -2.09 -6.09 -7.02
N GLU A 35 -3.30 -6.20 -7.58
CA GLU A 35 -4.14 -5.07 -7.99
C GLU A 35 -3.96 -3.88 -7.04
N ILE A 36 -3.82 -2.67 -7.59
CA ILE A 36 -3.55 -1.48 -6.79
C ILE A 36 -4.68 -1.21 -5.79
N ARG A 37 -4.45 -1.74 -4.60
CA ARG A 37 -5.16 -1.48 -3.35
C ARG A 37 -4.45 -0.31 -2.69
N TRP A 38 -5.23 0.68 -2.27
CA TRP A 38 -4.69 1.96 -1.82
C TRP A 38 -4.17 1.82 -0.41
N GLY A 39 -3.01 1.16 -0.27
CA GLY A 39 -2.36 0.93 1.00
C GLY A 39 -1.31 1.99 1.31
N ASN A 40 -1.07 2.25 2.59
CA ASN A 40 0.04 3.07 3.07
C ASN A 40 1.36 2.28 3.25
N GLY A 41 1.59 1.28 2.40
CA GLY A 41 2.68 0.32 2.57
C GLY A 41 4.09 0.86 2.30
N GLY A 42 4.26 2.14 1.98
CA GLY A 42 5.58 2.63 1.59
C GLY A 42 6.50 2.82 2.78
N LYS A 43 7.68 2.18 2.73
CA LYS A 43 8.70 2.31 3.78
C LYS A 43 9.20 3.76 3.80
N LYS A 44 9.19 4.42 4.95
CA LYS A 44 9.70 5.82 5.09
C LYS A 44 11.07 6.04 4.46
N ASP A 45 11.96 5.06 4.58
CA ASP A 45 13.34 5.17 4.08
C ASP A 45 13.36 5.23 2.55
N ALA A 46 12.40 4.58 1.88
CA ALA A 46 12.25 4.69 0.44
C ALA A 46 11.85 6.12 0.01
N PHE A 47 11.03 6.83 0.80
CA PHE A 47 10.62 8.20 0.45
C PHE A 47 11.60 9.27 0.93
N LEU A 48 12.24 9.08 2.07
CA LEU A 48 13.14 10.06 2.68
C LEU A 48 14.59 9.89 2.23
N TYR A 49 14.98 8.67 1.89
CA TYR A 49 16.37 8.33 1.63
C TYR A 49 16.54 7.64 0.28
N ASN A 50 16.17 8.33 -0.81
CA ASN A 50 16.36 7.82 -2.16
C ASN A 50 17.07 8.81 -3.10
N ALA A 51 17.71 8.23 -4.11
CA ALA A 51 18.49 8.95 -5.12
C ALA A 51 17.66 9.72 -6.17
N LEU A 52 16.33 9.77 -6.05
CA LEU A 52 15.43 10.52 -6.92
C LEU A 52 14.86 11.75 -6.22
N SER A 53 13.91 11.56 -5.28
CA SER A 53 13.23 12.68 -4.64
C SER A 53 14.10 13.43 -3.64
N THR A 54 15.17 12.81 -3.10
CA THR A 54 16.13 13.44 -2.16
C THR A 54 17.46 13.77 -2.83
N ASN A 55 17.46 13.84 -4.16
CA ASN A 55 18.62 14.23 -4.96
C ASN A 55 18.40 15.65 -5.50
N HIS A 56 19.25 16.59 -5.13
CA HIS A 56 19.08 17.99 -5.53
C HIS A 56 19.21 18.24 -7.04
N GLN A 57 19.87 17.34 -7.78
CA GLN A 57 20.02 17.45 -9.23
C GLN A 57 18.92 16.66 -9.96
N ALA A 58 18.65 15.42 -9.53
CA ALA A 58 17.64 14.58 -10.18
C ALA A 58 16.21 15.11 -9.95
N ASN A 59 15.90 15.59 -8.74
CA ASN A 59 14.53 15.96 -8.37
C ASN A 59 13.91 17.04 -9.28
N PRO A 60 14.57 18.18 -9.56
CA PRO A 60 14.06 19.16 -10.52
C PRO A 60 13.93 18.62 -11.94
N VAL A 61 14.80 17.69 -12.35
CA VAL A 61 14.80 17.13 -13.71
C VAL A 61 13.65 16.12 -13.89
N MET A 62 13.30 15.32 -12.87
CA MET A 62 12.22 14.33 -12.95
C MET A 62 10.90 14.92 -13.48
N VAL A 63 10.55 16.13 -13.04
CA VAL A 63 9.30 16.80 -13.44
C VAL A 63 9.39 17.55 -14.77
N SER A 64 10.61 17.68 -15.32
CA SER A 64 10.86 18.36 -16.58
C SER A 64 10.85 17.42 -17.79
N VAL A 65 10.80 16.11 -17.55
CA VAL A 65 10.78 15.07 -18.56
C VAL A 65 9.56 14.16 -18.40
N PRO A 66 9.11 13.49 -19.48
CA PRO A 66 8.11 12.43 -19.37
C PRO A 66 8.53 11.30 -18.42
N LEU A 67 7.57 10.75 -17.69
CA LEU A 67 7.75 9.55 -16.86
C LEU A 67 7.78 8.32 -17.77
N LYS A 68 8.90 8.11 -18.47
CA LYS A 68 9.15 7.03 -19.43
C LYS A 68 10.55 6.43 -19.31
N ASP A 69 10.67 5.18 -19.73
CA ASP A 69 11.86 4.33 -19.70
C ASP A 69 13.14 5.04 -20.20
N GLU A 70 13.04 5.76 -21.32
CA GLU A 70 14.18 6.43 -21.98
C GLU A 70 14.87 7.50 -21.10
N TYR A 71 14.16 8.07 -20.13
CA TYR A 71 14.69 9.09 -19.21
C TYR A 71 15.42 8.51 -18.01
N TYR A 72 15.30 7.20 -17.78
CA TYR A 72 15.95 6.50 -16.66
C TYR A 72 16.96 5.43 -17.12
N ALA A 73 17.03 5.18 -18.42
CA ALA A 73 18.03 4.30 -19.02
C ALA A 73 19.46 4.84 -18.82
N SER A 74 20.46 3.95 -18.87
CA SER A 74 21.87 4.32 -18.76
C SER A 74 22.35 5.28 -19.87
N THR A 75 21.65 5.32 -21.01
CA THR A 75 21.93 6.18 -22.17
C THR A 75 21.08 7.45 -22.19
N THR A 76 20.35 7.74 -21.11
CA THR A 76 19.41 8.87 -21.09
C THR A 76 20.08 10.22 -21.40
N PRO A 77 19.41 11.13 -22.13
CA PRO A 77 19.84 12.53 -22.26
C PRO A 77 19.65 13.33 -20.96
N ALA A 78 18.79 12.89 -20.03
CA ALA A 78 18.61 13.49 -18.71
C ALA A 78 19.70 12.99 -17.75
N VAL A 79 20.91 13.52 -17.91
CA VAL A 79 22.12 13.01 -17.24
C VAL A 79 21.99 12.93 -15.71
N GLU A 80 21.19 13.80 -15.10
CA GLU A 80 20.92 13.83 -13.65
C GLU A 80 20.07 12.65 -13.17
N LEU A 81 19.25 12.04 -14.04
CA LEU A 81 18.44 10.86 -13.72
C LEU A 81 19.18 9.54 -13.94
N ARG A 82 20.30 9.59 -14.66
CA ARG A 82 21.08 8.41 -15.01
C ARG A 82 21.52 7.68 -13.73
N TYR A 83 21.35 6.36 -13.72
CA TYR A 83 21.74 5.46 -12.61
C TYR A 83 21.01 5.66 -11.28
N GLN A 84 20.15 6.66 -11.12
CA GLN A 84 19.52 6.91 -9.83
C GLN A 84 18.61 5.74 -9.40
N LEU A 85 18.07 4.97 -10.35
CA LEU A 85 17.30 3.75 -10.10
C LEU A 85 18.15 2.51 -9.72
N GLU A 86 19.49 2.61 -9.69
CA GLU A 86 20.33 1.56 -9.08
C GLU A 86 20.14 1.54 -7.55
N ASP A 87 19.72 2.66 -6.94
CA ASP A 87 19.32 2.71 -5.53
C ASP A 87 18.00 1.95 -5.31
N PRO A 88 17.98 0.89 -4.48
CA PRO A 88 16.75 0.16 -4.17
C PRO A 88 15.63 1.03 -3.58
N ASN A 89 15.99 2.06 -2.80
CA ASN A 89 15.01 3.00 -2.26
C ASN A 89 14.38 3.87 -3.35
N ALA A 90 15.14 4.22 -4.40
CA ALA A 90 14.62 4.94 -5.55
C ALA A 90 13.67 4.08 -6.37
N ARG A 91 13.92 2.77 -6.49
CA ARG A 91 12.99 1.82 -7.13
C ARG A 91 11.68 1.68 -6.36
N GLU A 92 11.74 1.60 -5.04
CA GLU A 92 10.52 1.59 -4.22
C GLU A 92 9.79 2.94 -4.30
N PHE A 93 10.49 4.08 -4.32
CA PHE A 93 9.87 5.38 -4.57
C PHE A 93 9.18 5.43 -5.94
N MET A 94 9.83 4.94 -6.99
CA MET A 94 9.32 4.90 -8.36
C MET A 94 7.99 4.15 -8.47
N LYS A 95 7.84 3.05 -7.72
CA LYS A 95 6.58 2.31 -7.61
C LYS A 95 5.40 3.19 -7.16
N TYR A 96 5.60 4.01 -6.12
CA TYR A 96 4.54 4.93 -5.65
C TYR A 96 4.34 6.10 -6.60
N LEU A 97 5.42 6.61 -7.19
CA LEU A 97 5.37 7.68 -8.19
C LEU A 97 4.50 7.28 -9.38
N VAL A 98 4.83 6.16 -10.02
CA VAL A 98 4.10 5.63 -11.18
C VAL A 98 2.66 5.28 -10.79
N SER A 99 2.45 4.61 -9.66
CA SER A 99 1.11 4.22 -9.20
C SER A 99 0.20 5.43 -8.90
N CYS A 100 0.73 6.53 -8.35
CA CYS A 100 -0.03 7.75 -8.10
C CYS A 100 -0.25 8.57 -9.39
N ALA A 101 0.79 8.72 -10.22
CA ALA A 101 0.74 9.57 -11.40
C ALA A 101 -0.05 8.93 -12.55
N LEU A 102 0.30 7.72 -12.94
CA LEU A 102 -0.18 7.10 -14.16
C LEU A 102 -1.49 6.33 -13.93
N GLU A 103 -2.28 6.15 -14.98
CA GLU A 103 -3.51 5.36 -14.97
C GLU A 103 -3.23 3.86 -15.21
N LYS A 104 -4.21 3.00 -14.91
CA LYS A 104 -4.08 1.56 -15.18
C LYS A 104 -3.78 1.31 -16.66
N GLY A 105 -2.84 0.41 -16.95
CA GLY A 105 -2.39 0.11 -18.31
C GLY A 105 -1.23 0.99 -18.82
N GLN A 106 -0.92 2.11 -18.16
CA GLN A 106 0.36 2.81 -18.37
C GLN A 106 1.45 2.15 -17.52
N THR A 107 2.64 1.96 -18.08
CA THR A 107 3.76 1.33 -17.38
C THR A 107 5.06 2.10 -17.59
N LEU A 108 5.99 1.95 -16.65
CA LEU A 108 7.38 2.36 -16.78
C LEU A 108 8.25 1.14 -16.53
N SER A 109 9.18 0.86 -17.44
CA SER A 109 10.16 -0.21 -17.30
C SER A 109 11.58 0.34 -17.20
N TYR A 110 12.38 -0.32 -16.39
CA TYR A 110 13.79 -0.02 -16.18
C TYR A 110 14.57 -1.33 -16.11
N LYS A 111 15.77 -1.33 -16.69
CA LYS A 111 16.69 -2.45 -16.61
C LYS A 111 17.94 -1.99 -15.87
N ASP A 112 18.28 -2.66 -14.78
CA ASP A 112 19.45 -2.31 -13.99
C ASP A 112 20.76 -2.76 -14.68
N ARG A 113 21.90 -2.41 -14.09
CA ARG A 113 23.22 -2.81 -14.62
C ARG A 113 23.47 -4.32 -14.59
N LEU A 114 22.78 -5.07 -13.72
CA LEU A 114 22.87 -6.53 -13.63
C LEU A 114 21.98 -7.21 -14.69
N GLY A 115 21.12 -6.44 -15.34
CA GLY A 115 20.18 -6.90 -16.36
C GLY A 115 18.84 -7.35 -15.81
N GLU A 116 18.56 -7.10 -14.53
CA GLU A 116 17.26 -7.31 -13.91
C GLU A 116 16.25 -6.28 -14.46
N ALA A 117 15.08 -6.76 -14.86
CA ALA A 117 14.01 -5.90 -15.36
C ALA A 117 13.06 -5.55 -14.20
N HIS A 118 12.80 -4.26 -14.04
CA HIS A 118 11.81 -3.70 -13.13
C HIS A 118 10.72 -3.03 -13.94
N THR A 119 9.47 -3.35 -13.66
CA THR A 119 8.31 -2.71 -14.29
C THR A 119 7.34 -2.24 -13.22
N TRP A 120 6.88 -1.00 -13.35
CA TRP A 120 5.88 -0.40 -12.47
C TRP A 120 4.64 -0.04 -13.29
N GLU A 121 3.46 -0.35 -12.76
CA GLU A 121 2.17 -0.05 -13.40
C GLU A 121 1.49 1.14 -12.73
N GLY A 122 0.87 2.00 -13.55
CA GLY A 122 -0.02 3.06 -13.11
C GLY A 122 -1.28 2.53 -12.44
N ALA A 123 -1.95 3.40 -11.68
CA ALA A 123 -3.13 3.01 -10.93
C ALA A 123 -4.16 4.11 -10.72
N ILE A 124 -3.79 5.15 -9.97
CA ILE A 124 -4.72 6.18 -9.49
C ILE A 124 -4.99 7.17 -10.62
N GLY A 125 -4.00 7.45 -11.46
CA GLY A 125 -4.15 8.33 -12.61
C GLY A 125 -4.36 9.80 -12.24
N LEU A 126 -3.61 10.33 -11.26
CA LEU A 126 -3.67 11.75 -10.90
C LEU A 126 -2.92 12.66 -11.87
N CYS A 127 -2.08 12.09 -12.73
CA CYS A 127 -1.32 12.83 -13.73
C CYS A 127 -0.93 11.90 -14.92
N PRO A 128 -1.91 11.34 -15.64
CA PRO A 128 -1.65 10.42 -16.75
C PRO A 128 -0.92 11.10 -17.92
N GLU A 129 -0.97 12.42 -18.02
CA GLU A 129 -0.25 13.21 -19.02
C GLU A 129 1.27 13.19 -18.83
N TRP A 130 1.76 12.93 -17.61
CA TRP A 130 3.21 12.83 -17.34
C TRP A 130 3.85 11.67 -18.10
N ALA A 131 3.09 10.66 -18.49
CA ALA A 131 3.58 9.62 -19.39
C ALA A 131 3.92 10.14 -20.80
N LYS A 132 3.56 11.37 -21.17
CA LYS A 132 3.76 11.92 -22.52
C LYS A 132 4.56 13.21 -22.54
N ASP A 133 4.42 14.04 -21.52
CA ASP A 133 5.05 15.35 -21.42
C ASP A 133 5.55 15.60 -19.99
N LYS A 134 6.21 16.74 -19.75
CA LYS A 134 6.62 17.19 -18.42
C LYS A 134 5.42 17.38 -17.49
N ALA A 135 5.64 17.21 -16.20
CA ALA A 135 4.60 17.39 -15.18
C ALA A 135 4.26 18.87 -14.97
N SER A 136 2.98 19.22 -15.07
CA SER A 136 2.48 20.54 -14.64
C SER A 136 2.64 20.72 -13.12
N GLU A 137 2.64 21.96 -12.62
CA GLU A 137 2.73 22.19 -11.17
C GLU A 137 1.56 21.54 -10.39
N SER A 138 0.35 21.54 -10.97
CA SER A 138 -0.81 20.91 -10.34
C SER A 138 -0.65 19.39 -10.28
N CYS A 139 -0.20 18.78 -11.39
CA CYS A 139 0.17 17.37 -11.43
C CYS A 139 1.19 17.00 -10.34
N GLN A 140 2.26 17.79 -10.21
CA GLN A 140 3.29 17.56 -9.20
C GLN A 140 2.72 17.56 -7.78
N LYS A 141 1.81 18.49 -7.48
CA LYS A 141 1.19 18.61 -6.15
C LYS A 141 0.22 17.46 -5.86
N TRP A 142 -0.62 17.06 -6.81
CA TRP A 142 -1.50 15.91 -6.65
C TRP A 142 -0.73 14.60 -6.42
N VAL A 143 0.31 14.37 -7.22
CA VAL A 143 1.16 13.19 -7.07
C VAL A 143 1.90 13.23 -5.73
N SER A 144 2.38 14.40 -5.31
CA SER A 144 3.04 14.57 -4.01
C SER A 144 2.09 14.28 -2.84
N ALA A 145 0.86 14.81 -2.89
CA ALA A 145 -0.18 14.54 -1.91
C ALA A 145 -0.50 13.04 -1.82
N CYS A 146 -0.57 12.35 -2.96
CA CYS A 146 -0.85 10.91 -3.02
C CYS A 146 0.28 10.08 -2.44
N ILE A 147 1.51 10.42 -2.79
CA ILE A 147 2.70 9.77 -2.23
C ILE A 147 2.70 9.92 -0.70
N LEU A 148 2.50 11.15 -0.21
CA LEU A 148 2.49 11.43 1.24
C LEU A 148 1.35 10.71 1.96
N ALA A 149 0.15 10.66 1.38
CA ALA A 149 -0.97 9.90 1.93
C ALA A 149 -0.65 8.40 2.10
N ARG A 150 0.22 7.85 1.26
CA ARG A 150 0.61 6.42 1.23
C ARG A 150 1.91 6.10 1.96
N VAL A 151 2.57 7.09 2.52
CA VAL A 151 3.74 6.90 3.40
C VAL A 151 3.34 6.08 4.62
N ASN A 152 4.25 5.34 5.26
CA ASN A 152 4.10 4.92 6.65
C ASN A 152 5.47 4.84 7.34
N ALA A 153 5.63 5.56 8.46
CA ALA A 153 6.87 5.60 9.23
C ALA A 153 7.34 4.23 9.75
N TYR A 154 6.41 3.32 10.00
CA TYR A 154 6.69 1.99 10.55
C TYR A 154 6.62 0.88 9.52
N GLY A 155 6.22 1.22 8.28
CA GLY A 155 6.04 0.21 7.25
C GLY A 155 4.97 -0.82 7.61
N TYR A 156 3.87 -0.45 8.28
CA TYR A 156 2.68 -1.30 8.21
C TYR A 156 1.98 -1.15 6.87
N ARG A 157 1.29 -2.20 6.41
CA ARG A 157 0.40 -2.11 5.26
C ARG A 157 -1.02 -1.96 5.77
N VAL A 158 -1.62 -0.81 5.51
CA VAL A 158 -2.98 -0.47 5.90
C VAL A 158 -3.71 0.04 4.68
N GLN A 159 -4.88 -0.52 4.38
CA GLN A 159 -5.75 0.05 3.35
C GLN A 159 -6.29 1.39 3.81
N LEU A 160 -6.27 2.36 2.91
CA LEU A 160 -6.79 3.70 3.10
C LEU A 160 -7.80 3.99 2.00
N MET A 161 -8.80 4.79 2.34
CA MET A 161 -9.57 5.51 1.34
C MET A 161 -8.97 6.91 1.18
N MET A 162 -8.80 7.34 -0.06
CA MET A 162 -8.34 8.69 -0.41
C MET A 162 -9.45 9.44 -1.14
N ARG A 163 -9.60 10.74 -0.85
CA ARG A 163 -10.56 11.63 -1.49
C ARG A 163 -9.95 13.00 -1.79
N GLY A 164 -10.45 13.66 -2.83
CA GLY A 164 -10.02 14.99 -3.24
C GLY A 164 -10.78 15.47 -4.48
N GLU A 165 -10.81 16.78 -4.72
CA GLU A 165 -11.51 17.40 -5.86
C GLU A 165 -10.67 17.36 -7.16
N HIS A 166 -10.10 16.20 -7.51
CA HIS A 166 -9.34 16.07 -8.76
C HIS A 166 -10.30 16.00 -9.97
N PRO A 167 -10.14 16.85 -11.00
CA PRO A 167 -11.10 16.96 -12.11
C PRO A 167 -11.35 15.68 -12.91
N SER A 168 -10.41 14.74 -12.89
CA SER A 168 -10.42 13.57 -13.80
C SER A 168 -10.08 12.24 -13.13
N ALA A 169 -10.01 12.18 -11.78
CA ALA A 169 -9.57 10.97 -11.09
C ALA A 169 -10.75 10.25 -10.42
N PRO A 170 -11.32 9.20 -11.03
CA PRO A 170 -12.24 8.31 -10.33
C PRO A 170 -11.56 7.64 -9.12
N GLY A 171 -10.23 7.53 -9.13
CA GLY A 171 -9.41 7.08 -8.00
C GLY A 171 -9.31 8.06 -6.81
N LEU A 172 -10.15 9.08 -6.73
CA LEU A 172 -10.40 9.83 -5.50
C LEU A 172 -11.90 9.89 -5.16
N THR A 173 -12.71 9.07 -5.84
CA THR A 173 -14.13 8.87 -5.57
C THR A 173 -14.36 7.55 -4.81
N PRO A 174 -15.37 7.46 -3.94
CA PRO A 174 -15.65 6.25 -3.20
C PRO A 174 -15.95 5.05 -4.09
N ARG A 175 -15.24 3.94 -3.88
CA ARG A 175 -15.54 2.69 -4.59
C ARG A 175 -16.80 2.01 -4.04
N PRO A 176 -17.56 1.33 -4.92
CA PRO A 176 -18.75 0.58 -4.50
C PRO A 176 -18.40 -0.66 -3.67
N THR A 177 -17.15 -1.12 -3.70
CA THR A 177 -16.68 -2.29 -2.97
C THR A 177 -15.25 -2.11 -2.48
N VAL A 178 -14.96 -2.68 -1.31
CA VAL A 178 -13.61 -2.81 -0.75
C VAL A 178 -13.13 -4.24 -0.90
N MET A 179 -11.91 -4.42 -1.38
CA MET A 179 -11.31 -5.74 -1.57
C MET A 179 -10.58 -6.20 -0.30
N THR A 180 -10.73 -7.48 0.04
CA THR A 180 -10.03 -8.18 1.12
C THR A 180 -8.52 -8.07 0.95
N ASP A 181 -7.74 -7.70 1.97
CA ASP A 181 -6.28 -7.67 1.94
C ASP A 181 -5.67 -9.09 1.92
N PRO A 182 -4.73 -9.45 1.01
CA PRO A 182 -4.13 -10.79 0.99
C PRO A 182 -3.07 -10.97 2.07
N VAL A 183 -2.74 -9.89 2.77
CA VAL A 183 -1.55 -9.75 3.57
C VAL A 183 -1.94 -9.32 4.98
N LEU A 184 -1.24 -9.90 5.95
CA LEU A 184 -1.37 -9.51 7.35
C LEU A 184 -0.71 -8.13 7.57
N ARG A 185 -1.48 -7.20 8.14
CA ARG A 185 -1.10 -5.79 8.39
C ARG A 185 0.30 -5.61 8.99
N TYR A 186 0.61 -6.39 10.04
CA TYR A 186 1.83 -6.20 10.84
C TYR A 186 3.05 -6.90 10.25
N THR A 187 2.89 -8.12 9.75
CA THR A 187 4.02 -8.95 9.28
C THR A 187 4.30 -8.80 7.79
N ARG A 188 3.38 -8.17 7.03
CA ARG A 188 3.40 -8.15 5.56
C ARG A 188 3.49 -9.54 4.92
N THR A 189 3.12 -10.57 5.68
CA THR A 189 3.15 -11.95 5.18
C THR A 189 1.83 -12.24 4.48
N ARG A 190 1.91 -12.84 3.30
CA ARG A 190 0.73 -13.37 2.60
C ARG A 190 0.10 -14.48 3.43
N VAL A 191 -1.22 -14.46 3.55
CA VAL A 191 -1.99 -15.47 4.29
C VAL A 191 -1.84 -16.82 3.60
N GLU A 192 -1.60 -17.89 4.37
CA GLU A 192 -1.28 -19.23 3.84
C GLU A 192 -2.43 -19.77 2.98
N SER A 193 -3.66 -19.51 3.40
CA SER A 193 -4.87 -19.84 2.65
C SER A 193 -4.92 -19.35 1.21
N LEU A 194 -4.16 -18.31 0.88
CA LEU A 194 -4.08 -17.73 -0.47
C LEU A 194 -2.95 -18.31 -1.32
N LEU A 195 -2.23 -19.31 -0.80
CA LEU A 195 -1.25 -20.09 -1.52
C LEU A 195 -1.93 -21.28 -2.21
N ARG A 196 -1.30 -21.81 -3.26
CA ARG A 196 -1.81 -23.01 -3.95
C ARG A 196 -1.72 -24.23 -3.03
N CYS A 197 -2.70 -25.12 -3.13
CA CYS A 197 -2.66 -26.37 -2.39
C CYS A 197 -1.60 -27.34 -2.93
N ASN A 198 -0.82 -27.94 -2.02
CA ASN A 198 0.16 -28.98 -2.35
C ASN A 198 -0.47 -30.40 -2.44
N ALA A 199 -1.69 -30.58 -1.94
CA ALA A 199 -2.45 -31.82 -2.00
C ALA A 199 -3.93 -31.53 -2.27
N ALA A 200 -4.70 -32.55 -2.65
CA ALA A 200 -6.16 -32.44 -2.65
C ALA A 200 -6.65 -32.49 -1.21
N ALA A 201 -6.84 -31.31 -0.61
CA ALA A 201 -7.57 -31.13 0.63
C ALA A 201 -8.89 -30.46 0.27
N PRO A 202 -10.02 -31.19 0.16
CA PRO A 202 -11.31 -30.58 -0.12
C PRO A 202 -11.86 -29.86 1.13
N GLY A 203 -12.86 -29.00 0.91
CA GLY A 203 -13.63 -28.37 1.98
C GLY A 203 -13.11 -27.01 2.46
N ALA A 204 -13.90 -26.36 3.31
CA ALA A 204 -13.72 -24.97 3.73
C ALA A 204 -12.71 -24.75 4.88
N SER A 205 -12.24 -25.81 5.52
CA SER A 205 -11.33 -25.73 6.68
C SER A 205 -9.85 -25.76 6.31
N ARG A 206 -9.52 -25.88 5.02
CA ARG A 206 -8.14 -25.94 4.55
C ARG A 206 -7.48 -24.56 4.50
N ASP A 207 -6.17 -24.50 4.69
CA ASP A 207 -5.40 -23.27 4.59
C ASP A 207 -4.64 -23.17 3.26
N CYS A 208 -5.33 -23.45 2.16
CA CYS A 208 -4.80 -23.26 0.81
C CYS A 208 -5.90 -23.16 -0.26
N GLY A 209 -5.57 -22.61 -1.42
CA GLY A 209 -6.38 -22.63 -2.62
C GLY A 209 -7.51 -21.60 -2.67
N TYR A 210 -7.53 -20.64 -1.75
CA TYR A 210 -8.45 -19.50 -1.79
C TYR A 210 -7.92 -18.39 -2.69
N GLU A 211 -8.83 -17.67 -3.34
CA GLU A 211 -8.50 -16.48 -4.13
C GLU A 211 -9.34 -15.28 -3.68
N LEU A 212 -8.78 -14.08 -3.89
CA LEU A 212 -9.38 -12.79 -3.51
C LEU A 212 -9.77 -11.92 -4.70
N SER A 213 -9.61 -12.39 -5.93
CA SER A 213 -9.86 -11.57 -7.12
C SER A 213 -10.30 -12.40 -8.32
N GLN A 214 -11.50 -12.07 -8.81
CA GLN A 214 -11.79 -11.58 -10.16
C GLN A 214 -10.85 -12.08 -11.28
N ARG A 215 -11.28 -13.09 -12.05
CA ARG A 215 -10.69 -13.36 -13.38
C ARG A 215 -11.08 -12.31 -14.44
N GLU A 216 -11.98 -11.37 -14.14
CA GLU A 216 -12.42 -10.36 -15.13
C GLU A 216 -12.54 -8.93 -14.56
N PRO A 217 -11.83 -7.94 -15.13
CA PRO A 217 -11.92 -6.53 -14.75
C PRO A 217 -13.28 -5.86 -14.97
N GLN A 218 -14.21 -6.52 -15.67
CA GLN A 218 -15.49 -5.93 -16.09
C GLN A 218 -16.71 -6.44 -15.29
N ASN A 219 -16.51 -7.35 -14.33
CA ASN A 219 -17.61 -7.90 -13.53
C ASN A 219 -17.27 -7.91 -12.02
N PRO A 220 -17.62 -6.84 -11.26
CA PRO A 220 -17.17 -6.59 -9.88
C PRO A 220 -17.79 -7.48 -8.79
N LEU A 221 -18.19 -8.72 -9.11
CA LEU A 221 -18.88 -9.57 -8.14
C LEU A 221 -17.94 -10.24 -7.12
N ALA A 222 -18.07 -9.77 -5.88
CA ALA A 222 -18.09 -10.44 -4.56
C ALA A 222 -16.98 -11.43 -4.13
N ALA A 223 -16.14 -11.93 -5.02
CA ALA A 223 -15.02 -12.79 -4.64
C ALA A 223 -13.92 -11.95 -4.02
N GLY A 224 -13.73 -12.07 -2.70
CA GLY A 224 -12.68 -11.32 -1.99
C GLY A 224 -13.07 -9.90 -1.62
N SER A 225 -14.30 -9.65 -1.16
CA SER A 225 -14.73 -8.32 -0.70
C SER A 225 -14.87 -8.23 0.82
N VAL A 226 -14.91 -7.00 1.32
CA VAL A 226 -15.20 -6.65 2.71
C VAL A 226 -16.68 -6.33 2.85
N GLY A 227 -17.27 -6.76 3.97
CA GLY A 227 -18.60 -6.37 4.42
C GLY A 227 -18.57 -5.50 5.68
N SER A 228 -19.65 -4.77 5.90
CA SER A 228 -19.90 -3.98 7.11
C SER A 228 -21.02 -4.65 7.90
N CYS A 229 -20.98 -4.54 9.23
CA CYS A 229 -22.04 -5.06 10.09
C CYS A 229 -22.14 -4.30 11.42
N LYS A 230 -23.28 -4.42 12.09
CA LYS A 230 -23.49 -3.87 13.44
C LYS A 230 -22.82 -4.77 14.49
N PRO A 231 -21.83 -4.28 15.26
CA PRO A 231 -21.11 -5.09 16.24
C PRO A 231 -22.00 -5.90 17.17
N GLY A 232 -21.71 -7.18 17.35
CA GLY A 232 -22.42 -8.11 18.22
C GLY A 232 -23.74 -8.67 17.67
N MET A 233 -24.24 -8.15 16.54
CA MET A 233 -25.44 -8.68 15.90
C MET A 233 -25.12 -9.93 15.08
N ASP A 234 -26.06 -10.87 15.03
CA ASP A 234 -25.94 -12.06 14.17
C ASP A 234 -26.05 -11.67 12.70
N VAL A 235 -25.12 -12.20 11.91
CA VAL A 235 -25.04 -12.02 10.45
C VAL A 235 -25.20 -13.37 9.80
N GLU A 236 -26.02 -13.42 8.75
CA GLU A 236 -26.14 -14.57 7.86
C GLU A 236 -25.77 -14.14 6.44
N LEU A 237 -24.78 -14.80 5.86
CA LEU A 237 -24.42 -14.67 4.45
C LEU A 237 -24.94 -15.89 3.70
N GLY A 238 -25.45 -15.65 2.50
CA GLY A 238 -25.90 -16.72 1.63
C GLY A 238 -25.69 -16.40 0.16
N VAL A 239 -25.90 -17.42 -0.65
CA VAL A 239 -25.74 -17.34 -2.10
C VAL A 239 -26.90 -16.58 -2.73
N SER A 240 -26.57 -15.57 -3.52
CA SER A 240 -27.53 -14.85 -4.36
C SER A 240 -27.60 -15.39 -5.78
N ASP A 241 -26.49 -15.94 -6.28
CA ASP A 241 -26.37 -16.51 -7.63
C ASP A 241 -25.14 -17.45 -7.65
N TRP A 242 -25.19 -18.50 -8.46
CA TRP A 242 -24.09 -19.46 -8.57
C TRP A 242 -24.08 -20.14 -9.95
N SER A 243 -22.87 -20.39 -10.46
CA SER A 243 -22.67 -21.22 -11.65
C SER A 243 -21.36 -22.01 -11.59
N GLY A 244 -21.29 -23.11 -12.34
CA GLY A 244 -20.06 -23.88 -12.50
C GLY A 244 -19.80 -24.89 -11.38
N SER A 245 -18.62 -24.84 -10.78
CA SER A 245 -18.16 -25.82 -9.79
C SER A 245 -18.72 -25.53 -8.39
N ASN A 246 -18.78 -26.55 -7.53
CA ASN A 246 -19.12 -26.34 -6.13
C ASN A 246 -18.06 -25.46 -5.45
N MET A 247 -18.49 -24.46 -4.70
CA MET A 247 -17.64 -23.44 -4.10
C MET A 247 -17.80 -23.46 -2.57
N VAL A 248 -16.74 -23.09 -1.89
CA VAL A 248 -16.71 -22.83 -0.44
C VAL A 248 -16.34 -21.38 -0.21
N PHE A 249 -16.73 -20.85 0.94
CA PHE A 249 -16.27 -19.54 1.37
C PHE A 249 -15.97 -19.52 2.87
N ARG A 250 -15.03 -18.64 3.24
CA ARG A 250 -14.63 -18.38 4.62
C ARG A 250 -14.83 -16.92 4.93
N VAL A 251 -15.33 -16.66 6.13
CA VAL A 251 -15.53 -15.32 6.69
C VAL A 251 -14.44 -15.03 7.70
N CYS A 252 -13.77 -13.89 7.56
CA CYS A 252 -12.67 -13.44 8.42
C CYS A 252 -13.00 -12.08 9.04
N GLU A 253 -12.46 -11.79 10.23
CA GLU A 253 -12.61 -10.48 10.87
C GLU A 253 -11.79 -9.39 10.16
N GLY A 254 -12.37 -8.20 10.03
CA GLY A 254 -11.67 -7.03 9.50
C GLY A 254 -11.43 -7.10 8.00
N LEU A 255 -10.34 -6.47 7.55
CA LEU A 255 -10.05 -6.29 6.12
C LEU A 255 -9.15 -7.38 5.54
N SER A 256 -8.33 -8.04 6.35
CA SER A 256 -7.35 -9.03 5.88
C SER A 256 -7.94 -10.44 5.85
N ALA A 257 -7.56 -11.22 4.84
CA ALA A 257 -7.83 -12.65 4.80
C ALA A 257 -7.25 -13.36 6.04
N CYS A 258 -7.72 -14.57 6.30
CA CYS A 258 -7.32 -15.36 7.46
C CYS A 258 -7.27 -16.87 7.18
N ASP A 259 -6.46 -17.56 7.97
CA ASP A 259 -6.46 -19.02 8.03
C ASP A 259 -7.62 -19.53 8.90
N SER A 260 -7.95 -20.80 8.77
CA SER A 260 -9.14 -21.45 9.34
C SER A 260 -9.24 -21.23 10.84
N ALA A 261 -8.11 -21.31 11.54
CA ALA A 261 -8.03 -21.10 12.98
C ALA A 261 -8.48 -19.71 13.46
N SER A 262 -8.51 -18.72 12.56
CA SER A 262 -8.96 -17.34 12.84
C SER A 262 -10.26 -16.97 12.11
N SER A 263 -10.94 -17.96 11.53
CA SER A 263 -12.21 -17.73 10.83
C SER A 263 -13.34 -17.38 11.81
N LEU A 264 -14.24 -16.50 11.36
CA LEU A 264 -15.50 -16.23 12.04
C LEU A 264 -16.55 -17.30 11.71
N ALA A 265 -16.53 -17.74 10.46
CA ALA A 265 -17.34 -18.83 9.95
C ALA A 265 -16.71 -19.42 8.69
N GLU A 266 -16.98 -20.69 8.46
CA GLU A 266 -16.66 -21.40 7.23
C GLU A 266 -17.94 -22.00 6.68
N SER A 267 -18.04 -22.05 5.35
CA SER A 267 -19.26 -22.43 4.68
C SER A 267 -18.97 -23.31 3.49
N GLU A 268 -19.54 -24.50 3.55
CA GLU A 268 -19.54 -25.50 2.50
C GLU A 268 -20.89 -26.19 2.44
N ASP A 269 -21.28 -26.60 1.25
CA ASP A 269 -22.43 -27.47 1.04
C ASP A 269 -21.97 -28.66 0.19
N PRO A 270 -21.71 -29.83 0.81
CA PRO A 270 -21.28 -31.02 0.06
C PRO A 270 -22.35 -31.56 -0.90
N TRP A 271 -23.62 -31.17 -0.70
CA TRP A 271 -24.77 -31.75 -1.37
C TRP A 271 -25.46 -30.78 -2.34
N GLY A 272 -25.04 -29.52 -2.37
CA GLY A 272 -25.66 -28.47 -3.17
C GLY A 272 -24.80 -27.21 -3.31
N PRO A 273 -25.23 -26.25 -4.14
CA PRO A 273 -24.47 -25.03 -4.42
C PRO A 273 -24.85 -23.84 -3.53
N ALA A 274 -25.59 -24.06 -2.43
CA ALA A 274 -26.17 -22.98 -1.62
C ALA A 274 -25.58 -22.92 -0.20
N PRO A 275 -24.24 -22.86 -0.03
CA PRO A 275 -23.64 -22.73 1.29
C PRO A 275 -24.08 -21.42 1.99
N THR A 276 -24.35 -21.48 3.29
CA THR A 276 -24.67 -20.31 4.12
C THR A 276 -23.77 -20.26 5.35
N ALA A 277 -23.39 -19.05 5.75
CA ALA A 277 -22.55 -18.82 6.94
C ALA A 277 -23.30 -17.97 7.94
N ARG A 278 -23.27 -18.37 9.22
CA ARG A 278 -23.77 -17.59 10.35
C ARG A 278 -22.64 -17.27 11.30
N PHE A 279 -22.52 -16.02 11.69
CA PHE A 279 -21.50 -15.55 12.64
C PHE A 279 -21.99 -14.32 13.40
N SER A 280 -21.41 -14.05 14.55
CA SER A 280 -21.62 -12.80 15.27
C SER A 280 -20.72 -11.72 14.70
N CYS A 281 -21.27 -10.55 14.37
CA CYS A 281 -20.50 -9.43 13.84
C CYS A 281 -19.39 -9.03 14.83
N PRO A 282 -18.12 -8.95 14.40
CA PRO A 282 -17.03 -8.58 15.29
C PRO A 282 -17.19 -7.17 15.83
N ARG A 283 -16.47 -6.86 16.92
CA ARG A 283 -16.46 -5.50 17.53
C ARG A 283 -16.02 -4.40 16.56
N THR A 284 -15.32 -4.81 15.52
CA THR A 284 -14.77 -3.99 14.45
C THR A 284 -15.84 -3.45 13.52
N GLY A 285 -17.01 -4.10 13.49
CA GLY A 285 -18.08 -3.81 12.54
C GLY A 285 -17.74 -4.17 11.09
N THR A 286 -16.68 -4.93 10.85
CA THR A 286 -16.22 -5.32 9.51
C THR A 286 -15.74 -6.76 9.47
N PHE A 287 -16.01 -7.40 8.35
CA PHE A 287 -15.56 -8.75 8.02
C PHE A 287 -15.18 -8.80 6.55
N ASN A 288 -14.52 -9.86 6.12
CA ASN A 288 -14.23 -10.11 4.73
C ASN A 288 -14.51 -11.56 4.37
N VAL A 289 -14.70 -11.81 3.08
CA VAL A 289 -14.95 -13.15 2.58
C VAL A 289 -13.89 -13.53 1.55
N MET A 290 -13.41 -14.76 1.65
CA MET A 290 -12.52 -15.39 0.69
C MET A 290 -13.17 -16.68 0.19
N MET A 291 -12.90 -17.04 -1.06
CA MET A 291 -13.65 -18.08 -1.76
C MET A 291 -12.70 -19.05 -2.44
N ALA A 292 -13.14 -20.29 -2.61
CA ALA A 292 -12.39 -21.33 -3.30
C ALA A 292 -13.33 -22.39 -3.87
N PRO A 293 -12.93 -23.16 -4.89
CA PRO A 293 -13.63 -24.39 -5.25
C PRO A 293 -13.63 -25.39 -4.09
N TYR A 294 -14.68 -26.19 -3.90
CA TYR A 294 -14.69 -27.20 -2.83
C TYR A 294 -13.52 -28.19 -2.97
N ASP A 295 -13.25 -28.69 -4.17
CA ASP A 295 -12.02 -29.42 -4.50
C ASP A 295 -11.02 -28.44 -5.15
N PRO A 296 -9.83 -28.20 -4.57
CA PRO A 296 -8.85 -27.27 -5.13
C PRO A 296 -8.30 -27.67 -6.51
N ARG A 297 -8.56 -28.89 -6.99
CA ARG A 297 -8.22 -29.35 -8.35
C ARG A 297 -9.32 -29.08 -9.37
N ALA A 298 -10.53 -28.74 -8.93
CA ALA A 298 -11.65 -28.44 -9.81
C ALA A 298 -11.47 -27.09 -10.52
N GLY A 299 -12.22 -26.90 -11.60
CA GLY A 299 -12.36 -25.58 -12.22
C GLY A 299 -13.05 -24.59 -11.28
N TRP A 300 -12.85 -23.29 -11.52
CA TRP A 300 -13.55 -22.25 -10.76
C TRP A 300 -15.02 -22.15 -11.20
N GLY A 301 -15.92 -22.05 -10.21
CA GLY A 301 -17.30 -21.58 -10.41
C GLY A 301 -17.43 -20.09 -10.08
N GLU A 302 -18.57 -19.50 -10.44
CA GLU A 302 -18.96 -18.17 -9.98
C GLU A 302 -19.88 -18.33 -8.76
N LEU A 303 -19.57 -17.61 -7.68
CA LEU A 303 -20.39 -17.62 -6.47
C LEU A 303 -20.60 -16.17 -6.02
N LYS A 304 -21.86 -15.72 -6.05
CA LYS A 304 -22.25 -14.38 -5.59
C LYS A 304 -22.87 -14.51 -4.21
N LEU A 305 -22.37 -13.71 -3.27
CA LEU A 305 -22.87 -13.68 -1.91
C LEU A 305 -23.61 -12.38 -1.65
N LYS A 306 -24.57 -12.45 -0.73
CA LYS A 306 -25.24 -11.28 -0.15
C LYS A 306 -25.48 -11.52 1.34
N SER A 307 -25.65 -10.42 2.08
CA SER A 307 -26.24 -10.51 3.41
C SER A 307 -27.71 -10.91 3.31
N LEU A 308 -28.12 -11.88 4.11
CA LEU A 308 -29.51 -12.28 4.32
C LEU A 308 -30.13 -11.58 5.55
N THR A 309 -29.33 -10.80 6.27
CA THR A 309 -29.75 -10.03 7.45
C THR A 309 -29.69 -8.53 7.18
N SER A 310 -30.57 -7.75 7.80
CA SER A 310 -30.49 -6.29 7.74
C SER A 310 -29.41 -5.69 8.64
N ALA A 311 -28.67 -6.53 9.37
CA ALA A 311 -27.61 -6.13 10.28
C ALA A 311 -26.24 -5.97 9.60
N ALA A 312 -26.13 -6.36 8.33
CA ALA A 312 -24.89 -6.33 7.55
C ALA A 312 -25.12 -5.97 6.08
N GLU A 313 -24.11 -5.35 5.47
CA GLU A 313 -24.02 -5.09 4.05
C GLU A 313 -22.83 -5.86 3.47
N TYR A 314 -23.06 -6.60 2.39
CA TYR A 314 -22.02 -7.33 1.68
C TYR A 314 -22.31 -7.39 0.17
N PRO A 315 -21.37 -6.98 -0.70
CA PRO A 315 -20.14 -6.26 -0.33
C PRO A 315 -20.44 -4.83 0.15
N ALA A 316 -19.62 -4.29 1.06
CA ALA A 316 -19.81 -2.94 1.58
C ALA A 316 -19.04 -1.90 0.76
N PRO A 317 -19.60 -0.69 0.55
CA PRO A 317 -18.93 0.40 -0.13
C PRO A 317 -17.85 1.05 0.76
N GLU A 318 -16.85 1.68 0.15
CA GLU A 318 -15.72 2.29 0.87
C GLU A 318 -16.12 3.20 2.05
N PRO A 319 -17.13 4.10 1.94
CA PRO A 319 -17.53 4.96 3.05
C PRO A 319 -18.06 4.21 4.28
N GLU A 320 -18.58 2.99 4.08
CA GLU A 320 -19.03 2.14 5.19
C GLU A 320 -17.89 1.39 5.86
N VAL A 321 -16.73 1.27 5.21
CA VAL A 321 -15.55 0.61 5.75
C VAL A 321 -14.58 1.62 6.35
N PHE A 322 -14.34 2.74 5.67
CA PHE A 322 -13.37 3.77 6.05
C PHE A 322 -14.06 5.00 6.65
N LYS A 323 -14.44 4.90 7.93
CA LYS A 323 -15.27 5.91 8.62
C LYS A 323 -14.47 7.01 9.32
N THR A 324 -13.16 6.83 9.49
CA THR A 324 -12.35 7.74 10.31
C THR A 324 -11.58 8.69 9.41
N ARG A 325 -11.97 9.96 9.33
CA ARG A 325 -11.17 10.96 8.61
C ARG A 325 -9.85 11.19 9.35
N GLU A 326 -8.73 10.93 8.68
CA GLU A 326 -7.40 11.11 9.25
C GLU A 326 -7.00 12.58 9.23
N GLY A 327 -7.13 13.21 8.07
CA GLY A 327 -6.64 14.57 7.85
C GLY A 327 -6.35 14.81 6.38
N ALA A 328 -5.56 15.84 6.11
CA ALA A 328 -5.24 16.28 4.77
C ALA A 328 -3.73 16.24 4.50
N PHE A 329 -3.36 15.83 3.29
CA PHE A 329 -1.99 15.80 2.77
C PHE A 329 -1.91 16.63 1.50
N PHE A 330 -0.93 17.53 1.41
CA PHE A 330 -0.81 18.46 0.29
C PHE A 330 0.61 19.08 0.21
N GLY A 331 0.86 19.83 -0.87
CA GLY A 331 2.15 20.47 -1.12
C GLY A 331 2.90 19.84 -2.30
N THR A 332 4.21 20.03 -2.37
CA THR A 332 5.05 19.40 -3.39
C THR A 332 6.36 18.87 -2.83
N LEU A 333 6.75 17.66 -3.27
CA LEU A 333 8.07 17.08 -3.04
C LEU A 333 9.04 17.35 -4.20
N PHE A 334 8.56 18.01 -5.26
CA PHE A 334 9.30 18.26 -6.49
C PHE A 334 9.73 19.72 -6.67
N GLY A 335 10.82 19.89 -7.41
CA GLY A 335 11.31 21.17 -7.89
C GLY A 335 12.52 21.70 -7.11
N PRO A 336 13.03 22.88 -7.49
CA PRO A 336 14.18 23.48 -6.82
C PRO A 336 13.83 23.81 -5.37
N ASN A 337 14.75 23.51 -4.46
CA ASN A 337 14.59 23.71 -3.01
C ASN A 337 13.39 22.97 -2.39
N ALA A 338 12.88 21.92 -3.05
CA ALA A 338 11.83 21.06 -2.50
C ALA A 338 12.35 20.09 -1.42
N VAL A 339 13.67 19.95 -1.31
CA VAL A 339 14.37 19.09 -0.36
C VAL A 339 15.27 19.92 0.53
N SER A 340 15.37 19.57 1.80
CA SER A 340 16.31 20.16 2.76
C SER A 340 17.76 20.05 2.25
N PRO A 341 18.57 21.14 2.30
CA PRO A 341 19.97 21.12 1.85
C PRO A 341 20.88 20.21 2.69
N LYS A 342 20.35 19.69 3.79
CA LYS A 342 21.03 18.77 4.70
C LYS A 342 21.00 17.31 4.22
N LEU A 343 20.15 16.98 3.25
CA LEU A 343 20.11 15.65 2.66
C LEU A 343 20.42 15.72 1.18
N ASN A 344 21.34 14.87 0.73
CA ASN A 344 21.54 14.64 -0.70
C ASN A 344 21.93 13.18 -0.91
N ILE A 345 21.14 12.47 -1.71
CA ILE A 345 21.41 11.08 -2.06
C ILE A 345 21.48 10.99 -3.57
N TYR A 346 22.52 10.33 -4.07
CA TYR A 346 22.70 10.15 -5.51
C TYR A 346 23.47 8.86 -5.79
N VAL A 347 23.36 8.38 -7.02
CA VAL A 347 24.16 7.28 -7.55
C VAL A 347 25.20 7.85 -8.51
N ASP A 348 26.46 7.43 -8.33
CA ASP A 348 27.56 7.82 -9.23
C ASP A 348 27.62 6.98 -10.51
N GLU A 349 28.54 7.31 -11.42
CA GLU A 349 28.75 6.56 -12.66
C GLU A 349 29.24 5.12 -12.42
N GLY A 350 29.82 4.83 -11.26
CA GLY A 350 30.17 3.48 -10.82
C GLY A 350 28.97 2.65 -10.37
N GLY A 351 27.81 3.27 -10.15
CA GLY A 351 26.63 2.61 -9.57
C GLY A 351 26.64 2.60 -8.04
N ASN A 352 27.57 3.33 -7.40
CA ASN A 352 27.64 3.40 -5.95
C ASN A 352 26.66 4.46 -5.43
N VAL A 353 25.90 4.09 -4.40
CA VAL A 353 24.96 5.00 -3.74
C VAL A 353 25.69 5.84 -2.69
N HIS A 354 25.69 7.15 -2.89
CA HIS A 354 26.22 8.13 -1.93
C HIS A 354 25.08 8.70 -1.11
N ARG A 355 25.21 8.65 0.22
CA ARG A 355 24.18 9.11 1.16
C ARG A 355 24.74 10.17 2.10
N SER A 356 24.41 11.44 1.85
CA SER A 356 24.58 12.50 2.84
C SER A 356 23.28 12.65 3.60
N VAL A 357 23.17 12.02 4.77
CA VAL A 357 21.97 12.05 5.61
C VAL A 357 22.29 12.78 6.90
N ASN A 358 22.02 14.08 6.93
CA ASN A 358 22.16 14.87 8.14
C ASN A 358 20.81 15.05 8.83
N TYR A 359 20.91 15.40 10.10
CA TYR A 359 19.78 15.72 10.94
C TYR A 359 18.95 16.90 10.42
N VAL A 360 17.66 16.66 10.12
CA VAL A 360 16.67 17.71 9.83
C VAL A 360 15.66 17.80 10.96
N GLN A 361 15.69 18.95 11.65
CA GLN A 361 14.61 19.35 12.55
C GLN A 361 13.36 19.62 11.71
N GLY A 362 12.26 18.91 11.97
CA GLY A 362 11.02 19.06 11.20
C GLY A 362 11.05 18.31 9.87
N SER A 363 10.59 18.94 8.79
CA SER A 363 10.36 18.29 7.50
C SER A 363 11.59 18.27 6.58
N VAL A 364 11.88 17.11 5.97
CA VAL A 364 12.84 16.96 4.86
C VAL A 364 12.33 17.65 3.60
N TYR A 365 11.02 17.65 3.38
CA TYR A 365 10.37 18.34 2.27
C TYR A 365 9.68 19.60 2.83
N PRO A 366 10.33 20.78 2.81
CA PRO A 366 9.79 21.99 3.44
C PRO A 366 8.49 22.50 2.79
N LYS A 367 8.18 22.07 1.56
CA LYS A 367 6.95 22.44 0.84
C LYS A 367 5.88 21.35 0.87
N MET A 368 6.05 20.34 1.72
CA MET A 368 5.05 19.32 1.99
C MET A 368 4.40 19.59 3.33
N TYR A 369 3.08 19.43 3.39
CA TYR A 369 2.27 19.77 4.55
C TYR A 369 1.27 18.66 4.85
N ALA A 370 0.94 18.54 6.13
CA ALA A 370 -0.14 17.70 6.59
C ALA A 370 -0.85 18.36 7.77
N CYS A 371 -2.16 18.21 7.83
CA CYS A 371 -2.96 18.60 8.98
C CYS A 371 -3.83 17.42 9.42
N ASN A 372 -4.26 17.41 10.67
CA ASN A 372 -5.11 16.36 11.24
C ASN A 372 -6.57 16.82 11.32
N ASP A 373 -7.48 15.86 11.25
CA ASP A 373 -8.90 16.12 11.54
C ASP A 373 -9.09 16.64 13.00
N PRO A 374 -10.06 17.53 13.28
CA PRO A 374 -10.31 18.02 14.64
C PRO A 374 -10.78 16.95 15.64
N MET A 375 -11.18 15.75 15.17
CA MET A 375 -11.67 14.67 16.04
C MET A 375 -10.56 13.86 16.72
N TRP A 376 -9.30 14.10 16.38
CA TRP A 376 -8.16 13.49 17.07
C TRP A 376 -7.95 14.13 18.45
N THR A 377 -7.92 13.31 19.50
CA THR A 377 -7.68 13.78 20.87
C THR A 377 -6.19 13.86 21.22
N ASN A 378 -5.34 13.13 20.49
CA ASN A 378 -3.88 13.15 20.60
C ASN A 378 -3.23 13.49 19.23
N ALA A 379 -3.77 14.52 18.56
CA ALA A 379 -3.40 14.94 17.21
C ALA A 379 -1.89 15.07 16.96
N GLU A 380 -1.17 15.76 17.84
CA GLU A 380 0.28 15.99 17.67
C GLU A 380 1.09 14.69 17.71
N ALA A 381 0.77 13.81 18.67
CA ALA A 381 1.41 12.50 18.80
C ALA A 381 1.11 11.62 17.58
N TYR A 382 -0.16 11.61 17.14
CA TYR A 382 -0.58 10.90 15.94
C TYR A 382 0.19 11.37 14.71
N THR A 383 0.15 12.67 14.40
CA THR A 383 0.76 13.22 13.17
C THR A 383 2.27 13.07 13.18
N THR A 384 2.91 13.20 14.35
CA THR A 384 4.36 12.93 14.49
C THR A 384 4.68 11.46 14.23
N ASN A 385 3.90 10.53 14.79
CA ASN A 385 4.05 9.09 14.54
C ASN A 385 3.83 8.75 13.05
N ARG A 386 2.88 9.44 12.41
CA ARG A 386 2.48 9.25 11.02
C ARG A 386 3.54 9.71 10.02
N LEU A 387 4.18 10.85 10.28
CA LEU A 387 5.03 11.56 9.31
C LEU A 387 6.53 11.45 9.58
N CYS A 388 6.93 11.19 10.82
CA CYS A 388 8.31 11.33 11.26
C CYS A 388 8.94 9.98 11.62
N ALA A 389 10.27 9.88 11.51
CA ALA A 389 10.98 8.64 11.77
C ALA A 389 11.12 8.34 13.28
N LEU A 390 11.41 9.38 14.09
CA LEU A 390 11.56 9.37 15.56
C LEU A 390 11.41 10.82 16.09
N MET A 391 10.69 11.02 17.20
CA MET A 391 10.68 12.26 18.01
C MET A 391 10.57 13.60 17.24
N GLY A 392 9.77 13.67 16.15
CA GLY A 392 9.58 14.91 15.38
C GLY A 392 10.72 15.28 14.42
N GLN A 393 11.57 14.30 14.08
CA GLN A 393 12.75 14.48 13.25
C GLN A 393 12.59 13.80 11.89
N ASN A 394 13.23 14.38 10.85
CA ASN A 394 13.19 13.91 9.47
C ASN A 394 11.76 13.58 9.00
N CYS A 395 10.81 14.46 9.31
CA CYS A 395 9.43 14.31 8.91
C CYS A 395 9.30 14.42 7.39
N MET A 396 8.36 13.70 6.79
CA MET A 396 8.09 13.80 5.35
C MET A 396 7.29 15.05 4.97
N ALA A 397 6.61 15.65 5.93
CA ALA A 397 5.85 16.87 5.75
C ALA A 397 5.86 17.68 7.04
N GLN A 398 5.58 18.97 6.91
CA GLN A 398 5.37 19.85 8.06
C GLN A 398 3.98 19.57 8.66
N PRO A 399 3.90 19.22 9.95
CA PRO A 399 2.62 19.14 10.64
C PRO A 399 2.10 20.56 10.91
N LEU A 400 0.90 20.87 10.41
CA LEU A 400 0.24 22.17 10.62
C LEU A 400 -0.78 22.14 11.76
N GLY A 401 -0.96 20.99 12.41
CA GLY A 401 -1.99 20.78 13.43
C GLY A 401 -3.38 20.59 12.81
N ASP A 402 -4.39 21.16 13.46
CA ASP A 402 -5.80 20.98 13.11
C ASP A 402 -6.16 21.62 11.75
N CYS A 403 -6.77 20.84 10.86
CA CYS A 403 -7.20 21.26 9.53
C CYS A 403 -8.34 22.31 9.52
N ALA A 404 -9.07 22.50 10.60
CA ALA A 404 -10.13 23.49 10.73
C ALA A 404 -9.66 24.78 11.42
N ASN A 405 -8.70 24.69 12.35
CA ASN A 405 -8.29 25.81 13.21
C ASN A 405 -6.96 26.47 12.80
N PHE A 406 -5.96 25.68 12.36
CA PHE A 406 -4.59 26.17 12.16
C PHE A 406 -4.09 26.08 10.71
N ALA A 407 -4.51 25.05 9.97
CA ALA A 407 -4.48 25.07 8.51
C ALA A 407 -5.86 25.55 8.05
N LYS A 408 -5.97 26.61 7.25
CA LYS A 408 -7.28 27.10 6.77
C LYS A 408 -7.82 26.16 5.68
N CYS A 409 -8.09 24.90 5.99
CA CYS A 409 -8.64 24.00 5.00
C CYS A 409 -10.13 24.27 4.82
N SER A 410 -10.55 24.45 3.56
CA SER A 410 -11.96 24.53 3.21
C SER A 410 -12.51 23.13 3.00
N MET A 411 -13.69 22.85 3.54
CA MET A 411 -14.42 21.62 3.23
C MET A 411 -14.98 21.66 1.80
N ALA A 412 -15.00 20.51 1.15
CA ALA A 412 -15.76 20.28 -0.07
C ALA A 412 -17.27 20.41 0.20
N LYS A 413 -18.06 20.58 -0.86
CA LYS A 413 -19.52 20.81 -0.74
C LYS A 413 -20.28 19.68 -0.06
N ASP A 414 -19.78 18.45 -0.15
CA ASP A 414 -20.33 17.27 0.50
C ASP A 414 -19.98 17.19 2.00
N ASN A 415 -19.14 18.10 2.49
CA ASN A 415 -18.54 18.09 3.84
C ASN A 415 -17.79 16.80 4.18
N ASP A 416 -17.38 16.02 3.18
CA ASP A 416 -16.73 14.74 3.42
C ASP A 416 -15.20 14.86 3.36
N HIS A 417 -14.66 15.73 2.52
CA HIS A 417 -13.22 15.90 2.39
C HIS A 417 -12.81 17.38 2.33
N TYR A 418 -11.51 17.65 2.47
CA TYR A 418 -10.96 18.99 2.32
C TYR A 418 -10.75 19.29 0.82
N ALA A 419 -11.28 20.42 0.36
CA ALA A 419 -11.20 20.90 -1.01
C ALA A 419 -9.95 21.74 -1.27
N SER A 420 -9.49 22.49 -0.27
CA SER A 420 -8.23 23.25 -0.36
C SER A 420 -7.66 23.47 1.03
N CYS A 421 -6.35 23.72 1.13
CA CYS A 421 -5.64 23.97 2.38
C CYS A 421 -4.57 25.04 2.22
N VAL A 422 -4.29 25.79 3.28
CA VAL A 422 -3.19 26.78 3.31
C VAL A 422 -1.95 26.12 3.91
N GLY A 423 -0.83 26.17 3.19
CA GLY A 423 0.46 25.66 3.63
C GLY A 423 1.16 26.57 4.64
N GLY A 424 2.24 26.06 5.24
CA GLY A 424 3.10 26.84 6.14
C GLY A 424 3.81 28.01 5.44
N ASP A 425 3.85 28.01 4.11
CA ASP A 425 4.33 29.12 3.28
C ASP A 425 3.26 30.18 2.98
N GLY A 426 2.03 29.99 3.46
CA GLY A 426 0.90 30.89 3.24
C GLY A 426 0.18 30.71 1.90
N ASN A 427 0.62 29.78 1.04
CA ASN A 427 -0.04 29.50 -0.23
C ASN A 427 -1.26 28.59 -0.04
N THR A 428 -2.29 28.80 -0.86
CA THR A 428 -3.46 27.91 -0.93
C THR A 428 -3.22 26.81 -1.97
N TYR A 429 -3.46 25.57 -1.55
CA TYR A 429 -3.34 24.37 -2.36
C TYR A 429 -4.73 23.77 -2.57
N PRO A 430 -5.26 23.73 -3.80
CA PRO A 430 -6.44 22.93 -4.13
C PRO A 430 -6.10 21.44 -4.31
N GLU A 431 -4.83 21.08 -4.50
CA GLU A 431 -4.39 19.69 -4.66
C GLU A 431 -4.25 18.97 -3.31
N VAL A 432 -5.40 18.75 -2.67
CA VAL A 432 -5.50 18.18 -1.32
C VAL A 432 -6.05 16.77 -1.39
N ILE A 433 -5.34 15.83 -0.76
CA ILE A 433 -5.85 14.47 -0.52
C ILE A 433 -6.22 14.33 0.95
N THR A 434 -7.49 14.06 1.17
CA THR A 434 -8.03 13.63 2.46
C THR A 434 -7.97 12.12 2.55
N THR A 435 -7.48 11.60 3.67
CA THR A 435 -7.40 10.16 3.93
C THR A 435 -8.44 9.74 4.96
N PHE A 436 -8.92 8.50 4.81
CA PHE A 436 -9.80 7.87 5.78
C PHE A 436 -9.28 6.50 6.15
N LEU A 437 -9.26 6.26 7.46
CA LEU A 437 -8.88 5.00 8.06
C LEU A 437 -10.12 4.18 8.36
N HIS A 438 -9.93 2.87 8.30
CA HIS A 438 -10.91 1.93 8.81
C HIS A 438 -11.00 2.06 10.34
N ARG A 439 -9.87 2.18 11.04
CA ARG A 439 -9.80 2.56 12.45
C ARG A 439 -8.70 3.58 12.73
N PRO A 440 -8.88 4.44 13.76
CA PRO A 440 -7.89 5.47 14.12
C PRO A 440 -6.47 4.93 14.35
N CYS A 441 -6.36 3.73 14.93
CA CYS A 441 -5.07 3.15 15.28
C CYS A 441 -4.44 2.33 14.16
N ASP A 442 -4.99 2.35 12.94
CA ASP A 442 -4.52 1.45 11.90
C ASP A 442 -3.12 1.81 11.38
N VAL A 443 -2.76 3.09 11.36
CA VAL A 443 -1.51 3.56 10.74
C VAL A 443 -0.40 3.93 11.72
N VAL A 444 -0.66 3.83 13.02
CA VAL A 444 0.33 4.12 14.07
C VAL A 444 0.79 2.84 14.77
N HIS A 445 2.03 2.84 15.25
CA HIS A 445 2.55 1.74 16.06
C HIS A 445 2.08 1.82 17.52
N ASP A 446 2.08 3.02 18.08
CA ASP A 446 1.71 3.26 19.48
C ASP A 446 0.17 3.44 19.60
N PRO A 447 -0.55 2.49 20.22
CA PRO A 447 -1.99 2.60 20.40
C PRO A 447 -2.41 3.80 21.27
N GLN A 448 -1.51 4.38 22.07
CA GLN A 448 -1.80 5.58 22.85
C GLN A 448 -1.75 6.86 22.01
N ALA A 449 -1.11 6.81 20.83
CA ALA A 449 -1.00 7.94 19.92
C ALA A 449 -2.25 8.18 19.06
N CYS A 450 -3.12 7.18 18.89
CA CYS A 450 -4.30 7.25 18.00
C CYS A 450 -5.62 7.61 18.70
N GLY A 451 -5.57 8.37 19.79
CA GLY A 451 -6.79 8.81 20.48
C GLY A 451 -7.72 9.60 19.55
N HIS A 452 -8.98 9.16 19.45
CA HIS A 452 -10.01 9.77 18.62
C HIS A 452 -11.31 9.96 19.41
N LYS A 453 -12.09 11.01 19.12
CA LYS A 453 -13.29 11.36 19.91
C LYS A 453 -14.29 10.22 20.06
N TYR A 454 -14.51 9.46 18.99
CA TYR A 454 -15.43 8.30 18.97
C TYR A 454 -14.76 6.97 19.33
N TYR A 455 -13.43 6.95 19.43
CA TYR A 455 -12.62 5.78 19.77
C TYR A 455 -11.49 6.24 20.69
N PRO A 456 -11.77 6.42 21.99
CA PRO A 456 -10.78 6.93 22.93
C PRO A 456 -9.57 5.98 22.94
N ALA A 457 -8.38 6.56 23.15
CA ALA A 457 -7.16 5.78 23.24
C ALA A 457 -7.31 4.69 24.33
N PRO A 458 -6.71 3.50 24.14
CA PRO A 458 -6.65 2.50 25.19
C PRO A 458 -6.07 3.13 26.48
N PRO A 459 -6.56 2.76 27.67
CA PRO A 459 -6.00 3.27 28.91
C PRO A 459 -4.50 2.97 28.96
N ALA A 460 -3.70 3.95 29.37
CA ALA A 460 -2.27 3.74 29.54
C ALA A 460 -2.04 2.62 30.56
N ASN A 461 -1.26 1.60 30.18
CA ASN A 461 -0.83 0.58 31.13
C ASN A 461 -0.05 1.30 32.25
N LYS A 462 -0.56 1.23 33.48
CA LYS A 462 0.09 1.77 34.67
C LYS A 462 1.25 0.89 35.10
#